data_AF-A0A523QUM2-F1
#
_entry.id   AF-A0A523QUM2-F1
#
_cell.length_a   1.000
_cell.length_b   1.000
_cell.length_c   1.000
_cell.angle_alpha   90.00
_cell.angle_beta   90.00
_cell.angle_gamma   90.00
#
_symmetry.space_group_name_H-M   'P 1'
#
loop_
_entity.id
_entity.type
_entity.pdbx_description
1 polymer ?
#
loop_
_entity_poly.entity_id
_entity_poly.type
_entity_poly.pdbx_seq_one_letter_code
_entity_poly.pdbx_strand_id
1 'polypeptide(L)'
;MVLYIIICLLSYLIGDIPFAFIFSKTIKKIDIRYADEGNVGARNVLHTIGKSYGILVALLDFSKGFVVSLLCLALRLPFYITVMAGFSVVLGHDFPELFLQSS
;
A
#
# COMPACT_ATOMS: atom_id res chain seq x y z
N MET A 1 -4.50 25.24 0.60
CA MET A 1 -4.56 24.61 -0.73
C MET A 1 -3.31 23.76 -1.01
N VAL A 2 -2.11 24.37 -1.14
CA VAL A 2 -0.87 23.64 -1.48
C VAL A 2 -0.54 22.52 -0.49
N LEU A 3 -0.64 22.77 0.83
CA LEU A 3 -0.40 21.75 1.86
C LEU A 3 -1.29 20.51 1.68
N TYR A 4 -2.56 20.69 1.29
CA TYR A 4 -3.50 19.58 1.13
C TYR A 4 -3.16 18.70 -0.08
N ILE A 5 -2.68 19.33 -1.15
CA ILE A 5 -2.18 18.62 -2.33
C ILE A 5 -0.95 17.80 -1.95
N ILE A 6 -0.02 18.39 -1.20
CA ILE A 6 1.18 17.68 -0.70
C ILE A 6 0.77 16.47 0.16
N ILE A 7 -0.21 16.63 1.05
CA ILE A 7 -0.69 15.54 1.89
C ILE A 7 -1.30 14.42 1.05
N CYS A 8 -2.13 14.73 0.06
CA CYS A 8 -2.70 13.70 -0.82
C CYS A 8 -1.60 12.99 -1.63
N LEU A 9 -0.60 13.73 -2.13
CA LEU A 9 0.53 13.16 -2.85
C LEU A 9 1.35 12.21 -1.96
N LEU A 10 1.68 12.63 -0.74
CA LEU A 10 2.40 11.78 0.21
C LEU A 10 1.59 10.54 0.59
N SER A 11 0.28 10.68 0.77
CA SER A 11 -0.62 9.55 1.03
C SER A 11 -0.65 8.56 -0.13
N TYR A 12 -0.67 9.04 -1.37
CA TYR A 12 -0.54 8.20 -2.56
C TYR A 12 0.78 7.41 -2.55
N LEU A 13 1.91 8.08 -2.29
CA LEU A 13 3.22 7.43 -2.23
C LEU A 13 3.32 6.38 -1.11
N ILE A 14 2.62 6.58 0.02
CA ILE A 14 2.53 5.58 1.08
C ILE A 14 1.70 4.37 0.61
N GLY A 15 0.60 4.62 -0.12
CA GLY A 15 -0.24 3.60 -0.75
C GLY A 15 0.54 2.69 -1.72
N ASP A 16 1.36 3.33 -2.55
CA ASP A 16 2.15 2.75 -3.66
C ASP A 16 3.16 1.69 -3.23
N ILE A 17 3.55 1.63 -1.95
CA ILE A 17 4.53 0.64 -1.46
C ILE A 17 4.00 -0.80 -1.63
N PRO A 18 4.51 -1.64 -2.56
CA PRO A 18 3.87 -2.92 -2.86
C PRO A 18 4.42 -4.03 -1.96
N PHE A 19 3.93 -4.12 -0.72
CA PHE A 19 4.44 -5.08 0.27
C PHE A 19 4.38 -6.53 -0.24
N ALA A 20 3.29 -6.92 -0.92
CA ALA A 20 3.19 -8.25 -1.51
C ALA A 20 4.35 -8.57 -2.48
N PHE A 21 4.70 -7.64 -3.36
CA PHE A 21 5.83 -7.78 -4.28
C PHE A 21 7.18 -7.81 -3.53
N ILE A 22 7.39 -6.87 -2.60
CA ILE A 22 8.63 -6.77 -1.82
C ILE A 22 8.90 -8.08 -1.06
N PHE A 23 7.91 -8.62 -0.35
CA PHE A 23 8.08 -9.86 0.42
C PHE A 23 8.30 -11.06 -0.49
N SER A 24 7.58 -11.16 -1.60
CA SER A 24 7.72 -12.29 -2.55
C SER A 24 9.09 -12.32 -3.20
N LYS A 25 9.59 -11.16 -3.62
CA LYS A 25 10.90 -11.01 -4.26
C LYS A 25 12.05 -11.20 -3.27
N THR A 26 11.91 -10.74 -2.03
CA THR A 26 13.00 -10.85 -1.04
C THR A 26 13.08 -12.22 -0.37
N ILE A 27 11.95 -12.86 -0.06
CA ILE A 27 11.92 -14.11 0.71
C ILE A 27 12.01 -15.34 -0.19
N LYS A 28 11.20 -15.38 -1.24
CA LYS A 28 11.10 -16.53 -2.14
C LYS A 28 11.83 -16.33 -3.47
N LYS A 29 12.33 -15.12 -3.74
CA LYS A 29 12.93 -14.73 -5.03
C LYS A 29 12.01 -14.99 -6.22
N ILE A 30 10.69 -14.90 -5.98
CA ILE A 30 9.67 -15.04 -7.01
C ILE A 30 9.07 -13.68 -7.31
N ASP A 31 8.67 -13.50 -8.56
CA ASP A 31 7.84 -12.37 -8.94
C ASP A 31 6.37 -12.75 -8.76
N ILE A 32 5.73 -12.10 -7.78
CA ILE A 32 4.33 -12.38 -7.41
C ILE A 32 3.35 -12.06 -8.54
N ARG A 33 3.73 -11.21 -9.51
CA ARG A 33 2.91 -10.85 -10.68
C ARG A 33 2.68 -12.04 -11.61
N TYR A 34 3.57 -13.03 -11.56
CA TYR A 34 3.53 -14.24 -12.38
C TYR A 34 3.29 -15.51 -11.55
N ALA A 35 3.01 -15.36 -10.26
CA ALA A 35 2.82 -16.49 -9.34
C ALA A 35 1.35 -16.62 -8.92
N ASP A 36 0.87 -17.87 -8.87
CA ASP A 36 -0.52 -18.26 -8.53
C ASP A 36 -1.56 -17.40 -9.28
N GLU A 37 -2.27 -16.50 -8.59
CA GLU A 37 -3.31 -15.67 -9.19
C GLU A 37 -2.78 -14.44 -9.93
N GLY A 38 -1.47 -14.16 -9.85
CA GLY A 38 -0.82 -13.00 -10.45
C GLY A 38 -1.12 -11.66 -9.78
N ASN A 39 -1.97 -11.65 -8.75
CA ASN A 39 -2.36 -10.44 -8.02
C ASN A 39 -1.29 -10.01 -6.99
N VAL A 40 -1.00 -8.72 -6.89
CA VAL A 40 0.00 -8.18 -5.94
C VAL A 40 -0.65 -7.89 -4.58
N GLY A 41 -1.30 -8.90 -4.00
CA GLY A 41 -2.06 -8.77 -2.76
C GLY A 41 -1.73 -9.84 -1.72
N ALA A 42 -2.18 -9.61 -0.49
CA ALA A 42 -1.97 -10.51 0.66
C ALA A 42 -2.44 -11.95 0.44
N ARG A 43 -3.54 -12.14 -0.31
CA ARG A 43 -4.07 -13.47 -0.62
C ARG A 43 -3.12 -14.27 -1.51
N ASN A 44 -2.54 -13.65 -2.53
CA ASN A 44 -1.56 -14.31 -3.38
C ASN A 44 -0.29 -14.67 -2.58
N VAL A 45 0.16 -13.76 -1.71
CA VAL A 45 1.28 -14.01 -0.78
C VAL A 45 0.97 -15.19 0.16
N LEU A 46 -0.27 -15.31 0.63
CA LEU A 46 -0.71 -16.42 1.48
C LEU A 46 -0.52 -17.77 0.80
N HIS A 47 -0.85 -17.87 -0.49
CA HIS A 47 -0.70 -19.11 -1.26
C HIS A 47 0.72 -19.37 -1.74
N THR A 48 1.48 -18.32 -2.09
CA THR A 48 2.81 -18.45 -2.71
C THR A 48 3.96 -18.50 -1.71
N ILE A 49 3.92 -17.66 -0.66
CA ILE A 49 4.95 -17.62 0.38
C ILE A 49 4.50 -18.40 1.63
N GLY A 50 3.26 -18.19 2.06
CA GLY A 50 2.66 -18.87 3.21
C GLY A 50 1.83 -17.96 4.12
N LYS A 51 1.05 -18.59 5.01
CA LYS A 51 0.05 -17.93 5.86
C LYS A 51 0.58 -16.77 6.70
N SER A 52 1.72 -16.94 7.36
CA SER A 52 2.30 -15.90 8.21
C SER A 52 2.64 -14.63 7.42
N TYR A 53 3.15 -14.78 6.20
CA TYR A 53 3.50 -13.65 5.32
C TYR A 53 2.27 -13.03 4.68
N GLY A 54 1.27 -13.83 4.30
CA GLY A 54 -0.01 -13.29 3.81
C GLY A 54 -0.69 -12.40 4.87
N ILE A 55 -0.73 -12.84 6.13
CA ILE A 55 -1.26 -12.04 7.24
C ILE A 55 -0.42 -10.78 7.45
N LEU A 56 0.91 -10.90 7.43
CA LEU A 56 1.80 -9.74 7.60
C LEU A 56 1.58 -8.69 6.51
N VAL A 57 1.49 -9.10 5.24
CA VAL A 57 1.22 -8.19 4.13
C VAL A 57 -0.14 -7.52 4.28
N ALA A 58 -1.19 -8.26 4.66
CA ALA A 58 -2.51 -7.67 4.92
C ALA A 58 -2.46 -6.60 6.02
N LEU A 59 -1.73 -6.88 7.12
CA LEU A 59 -1.56 -5.92 8.21
C LEU A 59 -0.78 -4.68 7.75
N LEU A 60 0.27 -4.86 6.95
CA LEU A 60 1.07 -3.76 6.43
C LEU A 60 0.26 -2.90 5.45
N ASP A 61 -0.47 -3.49 4.51
CA ASP A 61 -1.33 -2.76 3.57
C ASP A 61 -2.44 -2.00 4.31
N PHE A 62 -3.08 -2.60 5.32
CA PHE A 62 -4.03 -1.92 6.18
C PHE A 62 -3.39 -0.75 6.95
N SER A 63 -2.17 -0.97 7.47
CA SER A 63 -1.46 0.03 8.29
C SER A 63 -1.15 1.32 7.52
N LYS A 64 -1.01 1.27 6.19
CA LYS A 64 -0.80 2.48 5.37
C LYS A 64 -1.92 3.49 5.56
N GLY A 65 -3.17 3.05 5.39
CA GLY A 65 -4.35 3.89 5.55
C GLY A 65 -4.52 4.35 6.99
N PHE A 66 -4.21 3.47 7.95
CA PHE A 66 -4.24 3.80 9.37
C PHE A 66 -3.23 4.89 9.74
N VAL A 67 -1.98 4.77 9.31
CA VAL A 67 -0.91 5.75 9.57
C VAL A 67 -1.25 7.10 8.96
N VAL A 68 -1.73 7.14 7.72
CA VAL A 68 -2.18 8.39 7.08
C VAL A 68 -3.33 9.02 7.86
N SER A 69 -4.32 8.23 8.27
CA SER A 69 -5.45 8.73 9.05
C SER A 69 -5.02 9.31 10.40
N LEU A 70 -4.09 8.63 11.09
CA LEU A 70 -3.53 9.10 12.37
C LEU A 70 -2.71 10.39 12.20
N LEU A 71 -1.94 10.51 11.12
CA LEU A 71 -1.22 11.74 10.78
C LEU A 71 -2.19 12.90 10.51
N CYS A 72 -3.24 12.67 9.73
CA CYS A 72 -4.26 13.68 9.48
C CYS A 72 -4.94 14.16 10.78
N LEU A 73 -5.22 13.22 11.70
CA LEU A 73 -5.77 13.54 13.02
C LEU A 73 -4.78 14.34 13.87
N ALA A 74 -3.51 13.93 13.94
CA ALA A 74 -2.48 14.62 14.70
C ALA A 74 -2.23 16.05 14.20
N LEU A 75 -2.32 16.26 12.89
CA LEU A 75 -2.21 17.58 12.25
C LEU A 75 -3.52 18.39 12.30
N ARG A 76 -4.58 17.86 12.92
CA ARG A 76 -5.92 18.48 13.03
C ARG A 76 -6.47 18.93 11.68
N LEU A 77 -6.28 18.10 10.65
CA LEU A 77 -6.77 18.41 9.32
C LEU A 77 -8.30 18.35 9.26
N PRO A 78 -8.93 19.15 8.39
CA PRO A 78 -10.36 19.05 8.14
C PRO A 78 -10.76 17.64 7.71
N PHE A 79 -11.94 17.18 8.12
CA PHE A 79 -12.43 15.83 7.83
C PHE A 79 -12.38 15.47 6.34
N TYR A 80 -12.75 16.41 5.45
CA TYR A 80 -12.72 16.18 4.01
C TYR A 80 -11.30 15.92 3.48
N ILE A 81 -10.26 16.52 4.08
CA ILE A 81 -8.87 16.25 3.72
C ILE A 81 -8.45 14.85 4.17
N THR A 82 -8.86 14.41 5.36
CA THR A 82 -8.59 13.05 5.83
C THR A 82 -9.21 12.00 4.91
N VAL A 83 -10.44 12.23 4.45
CA VAL A 83 -11.10 11.35 3.47
C VAL A 83 -10.35 11.32 2.14
N MET A 84 -9.96 12.49 1.62
CA MET A 84 -9.18 12.57 0.37
C MET A 84 -7.81 11.90 0.50
N ALA A 85 -7.14 12.06 1.64
CA ALA A 85 -5.87 11.41 1.93
C ALA A 85 -6.02 9.89 2.00
N GLY A 86 -7.06 9.38 2.66
CA GLY A 86 -7.37 7.95 2.70
C GLY A 86 -7.67 7.37 1.31
N PHE A 87 -8.45 8.08 0.49
CA PHE A 87 -8.69 7.71 -0.90
C PHE A 87 -7.39 7.69 -1.72
N SER A 88 -6.49 8.66 -1.48
CA SER A 88 -5.19 8.71 -2.13
C SER A 88 -4.32 7.48 -1.79
N VAL A 89 -4.37 6.98 -0.55
CA VAL A 89 -3.70 5.72 -0.16
C VAL A 89 -4.23 4.54 -0.97
N VAL A 90 -5.56 4.44 -1.12
CA VAL A 90 -6.19 3.34 -1.89
C VAL A 90 -5.77 3.42 -3.36
N LEU A 91 -5.79 4.62 -3.95
CA LEU A 91 -5.29 4.82 -5.32
C LEU A 91 -3.82 4.43 -5.48
N GLY A 92 -2.96 4.76 -4.51
CA GLY A 92 -1.57 4.32 -4.53
C GLY A 92 -1.45 2.80 -4.46
N HIS A 93 -2.25 2.15 -3.60
CA HIS A 93 -2.24 0.69 -3.44
C HIS A 93 -2.70 -0.05 -4.71
N ASP A 94 -3.75 0.44 -5.37
CA ASP A 94 -4.33 -0.20 -6.55
C ASP A 94 -3.58 0.12 -7.84
N PHE A 95 -2.98 1.32 -7.92
CA PHE A 95 -2.19 1.79 -9.05
C PHE A 95 -0.76 2.17 -8.63
N PRO A 96 0.07 1.18 -8.24
CA PRO A 96 1.42 1.43 -7.79
C PRO A 96 2.36 1.69 -8.99
N GLU A 97 2.36 2.93 -9.49
CA GLU A 97 3.11 3.31 -10.69
C GLU A 97 4.63 3.29 -10.47
N LEU A 98 5.12 3.72 -9.29
CA LEU A 98 6.55 3.91 -9.08
C LEU A 98 7.29 2.56 -8.96
N PHE A 99 6.70 1.61 -8.23
CA PHE A 99 7.38 0.37 -7.87
C PHE A 99 7.15 -0.79 -8.84
N LEU A 100 5.95 -0.92 -9.43
CA LEU A 100 5.63 -2.09 -10.27
C LEU A 100 5.94 -1.90 -11.76
N GLN A 101 5.99 -0.67 -12.29
CA GLN A 101 6.32 -0.44 -13.70
C GLN A 101 7.84 -0.42 -13.98
N SER A 102 8.66 -0.20 -12.95
CA SER A 102 10.11 0.00 -13.08
C SER A 102 10.96 -1.26 -12.83
N SER A 103 10.36 -2.42 -12.55
CA SER A 103 11.08 -3.64 -12.13
C SER A 103 10.51 -4.96 -12.64
#